data_AF-A0A556V6Y6-F1
#
_entry.id   AF-A0A556V6Y6-F1
#
_cell.length_a   1.000
_cell.length_b   1.000
_cell.length_c   1.000
_cell.angle_alpha   90.00
_cell.angle_beta   90.00
_cell.angle_gamma   90.00
#
_symmetry.space_group_name_H-M   'P 1'
#
loop_
_entity.id
_entity.type
_entity.pdbx_description
1 polymer ?
#
loop_
_entity_poly.entity_id
_entity_poly.type
_entity_poly.pdbx_seq_one_letter_code
_entity_poly.pdbx_strand_id
1 'polypeptide(L)' 'MPQDAAYRKYTEQLINERLGHVKSESDVENLEKKINCGQIEEVIAQAESELALSRKMAAWKPWEPLIEEAPANQWKWPI' A
#
# COMPACT_ATOMS: atom_id res chain seq x y z
N MET A 1 -1.45 13.74 -3.15
CA MET A 1 -1.09 13.28 -1.78
C MET A 1 0.11 14.07 -1.28
N PRO A 2 0.05 14.66 -0.08
CA PRO A 2 1.19 15.33 0.54
C PRO A 2 2.41 14.40 0.64
N GLN A 3 3.62 14.96 0.64
CA GLN A 3 4.87 14.17 0.64
C GLN A 3 5.16 13.55 2.02
N ASP A 4 4.64 14.17 3.07
CA ASP A 4 4.66 13.76 4.46
C ASP A 4 3.61 12.68 4.79
N ALA A 5 2.61 12.48 3.93
CA ALA A 5 1.59 11.46 4.15
C ALA A 5 2.25 10.06 4.21
N ALA A 6 2.04 9.37 5.34
CA ALA A 6 2.62 8.05 5.58
C ALA A 6 2.32 7.06 4.44
N TYR A 7 1.07 7.03 3.96
CA TYR A 7 0.66 6.19 2.84
C TYR A 7 1.50 6.43 1.59
N ARG A 8 1.74 7.70 1.20
CA ARG A 8 2.55 8.01 0.02
C ARG A 8 3.98 7.50 0.18
N LYS A 9 4.62 7.76 1.32
CA LYS A 9 6.01 7.37 1.57
C LYS A 9 6.22 5.86 1.46
N TYR A 10 5.35 5.08 2.11
CA TYR A 10 5.48 3.62 2.12
C TYR A 10 5.06 2.98 0.79
N THR A 11 3.97 3.44 0.18
CA THR A 11 3.52 2.94 -1.13
C THR A 11 4.56 3.25 -2.21
N GLU A 12 5.15 4.44 -2.22
CA GLU A 12 6.19 4.81 -3.19
C GLU A 12 7.44 3.94 -3.04
N GLN A 13 7.90 3.68 -1.80
CA GLN A 13 9.01 2.78 -1.54
C GLN A 13 8.73 1.37 -2.07
N LEU A 14 7.57 0.81 -1.74
CA LEU A 14 7.16 -0.53 -2.16
C LEU A 14 7.06 -0.67 -3.68
N ILE A 15 6.44 0.32 -4.34
CA ILE A 15 6.28 0.31 -5.81
C ILE A 15 7.64 0.43 -6.50
N ASN A 16 8.53 1.29 -6.01
CA ASN A 16 9.85 1.47 -6.59
C ASN A 16 10.70 0.19 -6.46
N GLU A 17 10.63 -0.50 -5.32
CA GLU A 17 11.30 -1.79 -5.11
C GLU A 17 10.77 -2.84 -6.09
N ARG A 18 9.45 -3.02 -6.17
CA ARG A 18 8.81 -3.97 -7.10
C ARG A 18 9.14 -3.65 -8.55
N LEU A 19 9.10 -2.37 -8.94
CA LEU A 19 9.46 -1.93 -10.27
C LEU A 19 10.94 -2.21 -10.58
N GLY A 20 11.83 -2.08 -9.59
CA GLY A 20 13.23 -2.48 -9.71
C GLY A 20 13.40 -3.97 -10.01
N HIS A 21 12.65 -4.82 -9.30
CA HIS A 21 12.64 -6.27 -9.57
C HIS A 21 12.15 -6.59 -10.99
N VAL A 22 11.03 -6.00 -11.42
CA VAL A 22 10.46 -6.21 -12.77
C VAL A 22 11.42 -5.73 -13.87
N LYS A 23 12.18 -4.66 -13.65
CA LYS A 23 13.16 -4.16 -14.62
C LYS A 23 14.46 -4.97 -14.68
N SER A 24 14.81 -5.64 -13.60
CA SER A 24 16.08 -6.37 -13.47
C SER A 24 15.99 -7.84 -13.88
N GLU A 25 14.82 -8.45 -13.72
CA GLU A 25 14.60 -9.87 -14.00
C GLU A 25 13.60 -10.02 -15.15
N SER A 26 14.02 -10.67 -16.23
CA SER A 26 13.14 -10.99 -17.36
C SER A 26 12.47 -12.36 -17.24
N ASP A 27 12.96 -13.22 -16.34
CA ASP A 27 12.37 -14.53 -16.07
C ASP A 27 11.25 -14.45 -15.02
N VAL A 28 10.09 -15.00 -15.36
CA VAL A 28 8.87 -14.91 -14.55
C VAL A 28 9.03 -15.68 -13.24
N GLU A 29 9.58 -16.89 -13.26
CA GLU A 29 9.72 -17.71 -12.04
C GLU A 29 10.67 -17.07 -11.02
N ASN A 30 11.77 -16.48 -11.49
CA ASN A 30 12.73 -15.80 -10.62
C ASN A 30 12.15 -14.48 -10.09
N LEU A 31 11.35 -13.78 -10.89
CA LEU A 31 10.65 -12.57 -10.47
C LEU A 31 9.62 -12.87 -9.37
N GLU A 32 8.84 -13.93 -9.51
CA GLU A 32 7.88 -14.37 -8.50
C GLU A 32 8.57 -14.71 -7.18
N LYS A 33 9.68 -15.44 -7.23
CA LYS A 33 10.49 -15.76 -6.03
C LYS A 33 11.07 -14.51 -5.35
N LYS A 34 11.49 -13.50 -6.13
CA LYS A 34 12.01 -12.22 -5.60
C LYS A 34 10.91 -11.38 -4.95
N ILE A 35 9.76 -11.25 -5.60
CA ILE A 35 8.63 -10.47 -5.08
C ILE A 35 7.94 -11.20 -3.92
N ASN A 36 7.98 -12.54 -3.92
CA ASN A 36 7.46 -13.42 -2.88
C ASN A 36 6.01 -13.08 -2.48
N CYS A 37 5.15 -12.86 -3.48
CA CYS A 37 3.78 -12.39 -3.30
C CYS A 37 2.77 -13.17 -4.15
N GLY A 38 2.99 -14.49 -4.29
CA GLY A 38 2.16 -15.36 -5.13
C GLY A 38 2.58 -15.34 -6.60
N GLN A 39 1.62 -15.63 -7.48
CA GLN A 39 1.82 -15.65 -8.94
C GLN A 39 1.87 -14.23 -9.51
N ILE A 40 2.54 -14.06 -10.65
CA ILE A 40 2.71 -12.75 -11.28
C ILE A 40 1.37 -12.10 -11.67
N GLU A 41 0.37 -12.89 -12.03
CA GLU A 41 -0.99 -12.42 -12.33
C GLU A 41 -1.67 -11.80 -11.10
N GLU A 42 -1.49 -12.39 -9.93
CA GLU A 42 -2.01 -11.84 -8.66
C GLU A 42 -1.33 -10.51 -8.33
N VAL A 43 -0.03 -10.40 -8.63
CA VAL A 43 0.73 -9.15 -8.44
C VAL A 43 0.22 -8.05 -9.37
N ILE A 44 -0.16 -8.37 -10.61
CA ILE A 44 -0.79 -7.41 -11.54
C ILE A 44 -2.14 -6.96 -10.99
N ALA A 45 -2.99 -7.88 -10.55
CA ALA A 45 -4.28 -7.54 -9.95
C ALA A 45 -4.13 -6.69 -8.67
N GLN A 46 -3.09 -6.96 -7.87
CA GLN A 46 -2.74 -6.14 -6.71
C GLN A 46 -2.31 -4.73 -7.14
N ALA A 47 -1.51 -4.59 -8.19
CA ALA A 47 -1.08 -3.29 -8.71
C ALA A 47 -2.26 -2.46 -9.24
N GLU A 48 -3.21 -3.08 -9.93
CA GLU A 48 -4.46 -2.42 -10.35
C GLU A 48 -5.31 -1.97 -9.16
N SER A 49 -5.40 -2.83 -8.14
CA SER A 49 -6.12 -2.52 -6.90
C SER A 49 -5.46 -1.36 -6.15
N GLU A 50 -4.12 -1.33 -6.07
CA GLU A 50 -3.35 -0.25 -5.46
C GLU A 50 -3.51 1.07 -6.24
N LEU A 51 -3.53 1.00 -7.58
CA LEU A 51 -3.82 2.17 -8.42
C LEU A 51 -5.21 2.73 -8.11
N ALA A 52 -6.23 1.87 -8.04
CA ALA A 52 -7.58 2.28 -7.67
C ALA A 52 -7.66 2.84 -6.25
N LEU A 53 -6.92 2.24 -5.30
CA LEU A 53 -6.83 2.70 -3.92
C LEU A 53 -6.18 4.09 -3.83
N SER A 54 -5.07 4.31 -4.52
CA SER A 54 -4.36 5.60 -4.52
C SER A 54 -5.25 6.77 -4.98
N ARG A 55 -6.14 6.52 -5.96
CA ARG A 55 -7.14 7.49 -6.43
C ARG A 55 -8.20 7.77 -5.36
N LYS A 56 -8.66 6.74 -4.65
CA LYS A 56 -9.61 6.89 -3.52
C LYS A 56 -8.96 7.62 -2.34
N MET A 57 -7.73 7.26 -1.99
CA MET A 57 -6.93 7.93 -0.94
C MET A 57 -6.76 9.42 -1.23
N ALA A 58 -6.59 9.80 -2.50
CA ALA A 58 -6.53 11.21 -2.90
C ALA A 58 -7.83 11.97 -2.58
N ALA A 59 -8.99 11.31 -2.69
CA ALA A 59 -10.29 11.88 -2.36
C ALA A 59 -10.58 11.87 -0.85
N TRP A 60 -10.22 10.79 -0.14
CA TRP A 60 -10.50 10.61 1.30
C TRP A 60 -9.61 11.44 2.21
N LYS A 61 -8.39 11.78 1.78
CA LYS A 61 -7.41 12.55 2.56
C LYS A 61 -7.18 12.02 3.99
N PRO A 62 -6.88 10.72 4.18
CA PRO A 62 -6.74 10.11 5.51
C PRO A 62 -5.52 10.60 6.31
N TRP A 63 -4.68 11.45 5.72
CA TRP A 63 -3.58 12.12 6.42
C TRP A 63 -4.03 13.34 7.23
N GLU A 64 -5.30 13.75 7.09
CA GLU A 64 -5.88 14.77 7.96
C GLU A 64 -6.03 14.24 9.40
N PRO A 65 -6.08 15.14 10.41
CA PRO A 65 -6.26 14.74 11.80
C PRO A 65 -7.54 13.93 12.00
N LEU A 66 -7.57 13.16 13.09
CA LEU A 66 -8.74 12.40 13.48
C LEU A 66 -9.97 13.32 13.57
N ILE A 67 -11.07 12.93 12.92
CA ILE A 67 -12.31 13.72 12.86
C ILE A 67 -12.94 13.84 14.26
N GLU A 68 -12.91 12.76 15.05
CA GLU A 68 -13.50 12.71 16.38
C GLU A 68 -12.68 11.78 17.28
N GLU A 69 -12.37 12.24 18.50
CA GLU A 69 -11.74 11.39 19.51
C GLU A 69 -12.72 10.33 20.04
N ALA A 70 -12.19 9.16 20.38
CA ALA A 70 -13.03 8.10 20.92
C ALA A 70 -13.64 8.52 22.27
N PRO A 71 -14.92 8.18 22.54
CA PRO A 71 -15.54 8.40 23.84
C PRO A 71 -14.75 7.72 24.97
N ALA A 72 -14.83 8.31 26.17
CA ALA A 72 -14.23 7.70 27.36
C ALA A 72 -14.75 6.26 27.56
N ASN A 73 -13.83 5.32 27.80
CA ASN A 73 -14.07 3.87 27.94
C ASN A 73 -14.44 3.09 26.67
N GLN A 74 -14.52 3.69 25.49
CA GLN A 74 -14.84 2.98 24.23
C GLN A 74 -13.87 1.81 23.93
N TRP A 75 -12.58 2.00 24.26
CA TRP A 75 -11.51 1.02 23.98
C TRP A 75 -10.93 0.38 25.24
N LYS A 76 -11.60 0.48 26.40
CA LYS A 76 -11.11 -0.13 27.65
C LYS A 76 -11.50 -1.62 27.70
N TRP A 77 -10.50 -2.50 27.78
CA TRP A 77 -10.72 -3.95 27.95
C TRP A 77 -9.60 -4.62 28.78
N PRO A 78 -9.91 -5.50 29.75
CA PRO A 78 -11.23 -5.78 30.36
C PRO A 78 -11.70 -4.62 31.26
N ILE A 79 -12.97 -4.65 31.68
CA ILE A 79 -13.62 -3.59 32.49
C ILE A 79 -13.00 -3.49 33.88
#